data_AF-A0A2V6ZUV0-F1
#
_entry.id   AF-A0A2V6ZUV0-F1
#
_cell.length_a   1.000
_cell.length_b   1.000
_cell.length_c   1.000
_cell.angle_alpha   90.00
_cell.angle_beta   90.00
_cell.angle_gamma   90.00
#
_symmetry.space_group_name_H-M   'P 1'
#
loop_
_entity.id
_entity.type
_entity.pdbx_description
1 polymer ?
#
loop_
_entity_poly.entity_id
_entity_poly.type
_entity_poly.pdbx_seq_one_letter_code
_entity_poly.pdbx_strand_id
1 'polypeptide(L)'
;MGDNVVSMASKPRLPRKYAVRAVVFQEGEWLCARCLEYDFVVQAKTLQQLSRALQLFIVGHIAVRLRHNQRPFRDLRRAPEKYWAMFRRSRLKLPAPMFKVGVLKAHGVVVAPPQVRIAAPSTAA
;
A
#
# COMPACT_ATOMS: atom_id res chain seq x y z
N MET A 1 3.99 50.37 -0.40
CA MET A 1 4.70 49.25 0.26
C MET A 1 3.63 48.37 0.88
N GLY A 2 3.16 47.33 0.20
CA GLY A 2 3.88 46.07 0.06
C GLY A 2 3.06 44.97 0.76
N ASP A 3 1.93 44.64 0.13
CA ASP A 3 1.27 43.33 0.00
C ASP A 3 1.42 42.25 1.10
N ASN A 4 0.27 42.00 1.76
CA ASN A 4 -0.33 40.70 2.08
C ASN A 4 0.59 39.48 2.30
N VAL A 5 0.92 39.20 3.58
CA VAL A 5 1.26 37.85 4.02
C VAL A 5 -0.03 37.04 4.20
N VAL A 6 -0.47 36.35 3.14
CA VAL A 6 -1.52 35.34 3.28
C VAL A 6 -0.99 34.23 4.19
N SER A 7 -1.47 34.24 5.43
CA SER A 7 -1.41 33.11 6.34
C SER A 7 -2.10 31.92 5.68
N MET A 8 -1.34 31.02 5.08
CA MET A 8 -1.85 29.69 4.74
C MET A 8 -2.02 28.91 6.05
N ALA A 9 -3.13 29.18 6.74
CA ALA A 9 -3.67 28.29 7.75
C ALA A 9 -3.83 26.92 7.10
N SER A 10 -2.93 26.00 7.45
CA SER A 10 -2.98 24.61 7.00
C SER A 10 -4.25 23.99 7.57
N LYS A 11 -5.35 24.10 6.82
CA LYS A 11 -6.65 23.49 7.11
C LYS A 11 -6.38 22.05 7.56
N PRO A 12 -6.78 21.63 8.78
CA PRO A 12 -6.55 20.27 9.23
C PRO A 12 -7.26 19.34 8.25
N ARG A 13 -6.48 18.74 7.34
CA ARG A 13 -7.02 17.83 6.35
C ARG A 13 -7.47 16.61 7.14
N LEU A 14 -8.77 16.34 7.12
CA LEU A 14 -9.36 15.14 7.71
C LEU A 14 -8.46 13.93 7.43
N PRO A 15 -8.18 13.09 8.44
CA PRO A 15 -7.27 11.96 8.29
C PRO A 15 -7.72 11.11 7.11
N ARG A 16 -6.93 11.11 6.05
CA ARG A 16 -7.29 10.44 4.80
C ARG A 16 -7.09 8.94 5.02
N LYS A 17 -8.18 8.18 5.00
CA LYS A 17 -8.14 6.72 5.16
C LYS A 17 -7.72 6.07 3.83
N TYR A 18 -6.58 5.38 3.82
CA TYR A 18 -6.11 4.58 2.69
C TYR A 18 -6.32 3.11 3.05
N ALA A 19 -7.21 2.43 2.33
CA ALA A 19 -7.24 0.99 2.35
C ALA A 19 -6.20 0.44 1.36
N VAL A 20 -5.60 -0.69 1.71
CA VAL A 20 -4.62 -1.40 0.88
C VAL A 20 -5.00 -2.88 0.89
N ARG A 21 -5.35 -3.42 -0.27
CA ARG A 21 -5.60 -4.83 -0.54
C ARG A 21 -4.46 -5.31 -1.40
N ALA A 22 -3.85 -6.42 -1.02
CA ALA A 22 -2.78 -7.04 -1.79
C ALA A 22 -3.08 -8.51 -2.02
N VAL A 23 -2.75 -8.98 -3.21
CA VAL A 23 -2.71 -10.41 -3.52
C VAL A 23 -1.25 -10.85 -3.53
N VAL A 24 -0.95 -11.89 -2.77
CA VAL A 24 0.34 -12.58 -2.76
C VAL A 24 0.23 -13.79 -3.65
N PHE A 25 1.15 -13.95 -4.58
CA PHE A 25 1.27 -15.14 -5.41
C PHE A 25 2.74 -15.52 -5.49
N GLN A 26 3.01 -16.81 -5.65
CA GLN A 26 4.36 -17.29 -5.89
C GLN A 26 4.63 -17.27 -7.39
N GLU A 27 5.76 -16.70 -7.78
CA GLU A 27 6.26 -16.66 -9.15
C GLU A 27 7.68 -17.22 -9.14
N GLY A 28 7.82 -18.50 -9.52
CA GLY A 28 9.06 -19.25 -9.38
C GLY A 28 9.53 -19.35 -7.93
N GLU A 29 10.75 -18.88 -7.65
CA GLU A 29 11.34 -18.84 -6.30
C GLU A 29 10.97 -17.59 -5.50
N TRP A 30 10.19 -16.66 -6.07
CA TRP A 30 9.85 -15.39 -5.45
C TRP A 30 8.37 -15.35 -5.05
N LEU A 31 8.09 -14.75 -3.90
CA LEU A 31 6.74 -14.35 -3.51
C LEU A 31 6.52 -12.91 -3.96
N CYS A 32 5.47 -12.68 -4.73
CA CYS A 32 5.08 -11.37 -5.24
C CYS A 32 3.81 -10.91 -4.55
N ALA A 33 3.82 -9.74 -3.91
CA ALA A 33 2.64 -9.07 -3.39
C ALA A 33 2.28 -7.91 -4.31
N ARG A 34 1.14 -8.01 -5.00
CA ARG A 34 0.60 -6.94 -5.83
C ARG A 34 -0.56 -6.25 -5.13
N CYS A 35 -0.43 -4.94 -4.94
CA CYS A 35 -1.50 -4.11 -4.40
C CYS A 35 -2.57 -3.83 -5.46
N LEU A 36 -3.83 -3.81 -5.04
CA LEU A 36 -5.00 -3.71 -5.91
C LEU A 36 -5.51 -2.28 -6.06
N GLU A 37 -5.55 -1.54 -4.95
CA GLU A 37 -5.95 -0.13 -4.97
C GLU A 37 -4.91 0.78 -5.63
N TYR A 38 -3.64 0.39 -5.54
CA TYR A 38 -2.50 1.11 -6.10
C TYR A 38 -1.64 0.07 -6.81
N ASP A 39 -1.52 0.16 -8.13
CA ASP A 39 -0.85 -0.82 -8.99
C ASP A 39 0.66 -0.77 -8.78
N PHE A 40 1.10 -1.37 -7.67
CA PHE A 40 2.51 -1.61 -7.38
C PHE A 40 2.69 -3.05 -6.92
N VAL A 41 3.90 -3.56 -7.12
CA VAL A 41 4.30 -4.91 -6.73
C VAL A 41 5.55 -4.83 -5.87
N VAL A 42 5.59 -5.67 -4.84
CA VAL A 42 6.82 -5.96 -4.10
C VAL A 42 7.08 -7.45 -4.18
N GLN A 43 8.35 -7.84 -4.21
CA GLN A 43 8.76 -9.24 -4.30
C GLN A 43 9.77 -9.57 -3.20
N ALA A 44 9.71 -10.79 -2.68
CA ALA A 44 10.64 -11.27 -1.68
C ALA A 44 10.67 -12.81 -1.66
N LYS A 45 11.75 -13.39 -1.11
CA LYS A 45 11.85 -14.86 -0.99
C LYS A 45 10.97 -15.46 0.12
N THR A 46 10.56 -14.66 1.10
CA THR A 46 9.79 -15.14 2.25
C THR A 46 8.65 -14.19 2.59
N LEU A 47 7.57 -14.70 3.17
CA LEU A 47 6.41 -13.89 3.59
C LEU A 47 6.80 -12.76 4.56
N GLN A 48 7.75 -13.02 5.46
CA GLN A 48 8.25 -12.01 6.40
C GLN A 48 8.99 -10.87 5.68
N GLN A 49 9.86 -11.20 4.72
CA GLN A 49 10.55 -10.19 3.91
C GLN A 49 9.55 -9.43 3.02
N LEU A 50 8.54 -10.12 2.49
CA LEU A 50 7.49 -9.53 1.68
C LEU A 50 6.68 -8.50 2.46
N SER A 51 6.28 -8.85 3.69
CA SER A 51 5.59 -7.94 4.61
C SER A 51 6.44 -6.71 4.92
N ARG A 52 7.72 -6.90 5.25
CA ARG A 52 8.65 -5.80 5.52
C ARG A 52 8.85 -4.90 4.30
N ALA A 53 9.04 -5.48 3.11
CA ALA A 53 9.21 -4.75 1.86
C ALA A 53 7.96 -3.93 1.52
N LEU A 54 6.77 -4.53 1.68
CA LEU A 54 5.50 -3.84 1.49
C LEU A 54 5.35 -2.67 2.46
N GLN A 55 5.67 -2.87 3.74
CA GLN A 55 5.62 -1.80 4.74
C GLN A 55 6.60 -0.67 4.44
N LEU A 56 7.86 -0.99 4.11
CA LEU A 56 8.88 -0.01 3.75
C LEU A 56 8.50 0.77 2.50
N PHE A 57 7.93 0.10 1.49
CA PHE A 57 7.45 0.74 0.27
C PHE A 57 6.33 1.73 0.57
N ILE A 58 5.30 1.31 1.32
CA ILE A 58 4.15 2.17 1.70
C ILE A 58 4.64 3.37 2.50
N VAL A 59 5.43 3.15 3.56
CA VAL A 59 5.92 4.22 4.44
C VAL A 59 6.86 5.15 3.69
N GLY A 60 7.80 4.61 2.92
CA GLY A 60 8.76 5.37 2.12
C GLY A 60 8.06 6.21 1.06
N HIS A 61 7.13 5.62 0.30
CA HIS A 61 6.38 6.35 -0.72
C HIS A 61 5.54 7.48 -0.11
N ILE A 62 4.92 7.26 1.05
CA ILE A 62 4.16 8.31 1.74
C ILE A 62 5.11 9.40 2.26
N ALA A 63 6.19 9.04 2.95
CA ALA A 63 7.14 9.98 3.52
C ALA A 63 7.76 10.88 2.43
N VAL A 64 8.18 10.29 1.30
CA VAL A 64 8.71 11.05 0.15
C VAL A 64 7.64 11.97 -0.42
N ARG A 65 6.44 11.47 -0.71
CA ARG A 65 5.37 12.30 -1.29
C ARG A 65 4.97 13.44 -0.37
N LEU A 66 4.87 13.20 0.94
CA LEU A 66 4.58 14.23 1.93
C LEU A 66 5.67 15.30 1.99
N ARG A 67 6.96 14.92 1.95
CA ARG A 67 8.08 15.88 1.87
C ARG A 67 7.99 16.79 0.65
N HIS A 68 7.49 16.26 -0.47
CA HIS A 68 7.26 17.03 -1.70
C HIS A 68 5.89 17.72 -1.77
N ASN A 69 5.10 17.75 -0.68
CA ASN A 69 3.72 18.26 -0.67
C ASN A 69 2.79 17.59 -1.72
N GLN A 70 3.14 16.39 -2.16
CA GLN A 70 2.39 15.60 -3.12
C GLN A 70 1.43 14.65 -2.40
N ARG A 71 0.33 14.31 -3.08
CA ARG A 71 -0.63 13.33 -2.55
C ARG A 71 -0.05 11.92 -2.68
N PRO A 72 0.03 11.14 -1.59
CA PRO A 72 0.49 9.75 -1.68
C PRO A 72 -0.47 8.93 -2.55
N PHE A 73 0.13 8.04 -3.34
CA PHE A 73 -0.53 7.14 -4.30
C PHE A 73 -1.41 7.80 -5.37
N ARG A 74 -1.39 9.13 -5.53
CA ARG A 74 -2.17 9.85 -6.56
C ARG A 74 -1.80 9.41 -7.98
N ASP A 75 -0.54 9.07 -8.19
CA ASP A 75 0.01 8.72 -9.50
C ASP A 75 -0.28 7.27 -9.90
N LEU A 76 -0.69 6.44 -8.93
CA LEU A 76 -0.88 5.01 -9.16
C LEU A 76 -2.31 4.73 -9.57
N ARG A 77 -2.45 4.04 -10.71
CA ARG A 77 -3.73 3.50 -11.15
C ARG A 77 -4.12 2.30 -10.29
N ARG A 78 -5.38 1.89 -10.36
CA ARG A 78 -5.81 0.62 -9.76
C ARG A 78 -5.23 -0.54 -10.56
N ALA A 79 -4.94 -1.66 -9.87
CA ALA A 79 -4.47 -2.86 -10.53
C ALA A 79 -5.52 -3.42 -11.49
N PRO A 80 -5.08 -4.08 -12.58
CA PRO A 80 -5.99 -4.66 -13.56
C PRO A 80 -6.85 -5.77 -12.94
N GLU A 81 -8.05 -5.96 -13.50
CA GLU A 81 -9.09 -6.85 -12.94
C GLU A 81 -8.64 -8.29 -12.76
N LYS A 82 -7.65 -8.77 -13.52
CA LYS A 82 -7.08 -10.11 -13.35
C LYS A 82 -6.59 -10.38 -11.92
N TYR A 83 -5.97 -9.39 -11.27
CA TYR A 83 -5.49 -9.54 -9.89
C TYR A 83 -6.62 -9.40 -8.88
N TRP A 84 -7.66 -8.61 -9.19
CA TRP A 84 -8.88 -8.56 -8.39
C TRP A 84 -9.64 -9.90 -8.42
N ALA A 85 -9.69 -10.57 -9.58
CA ALA A 85 -10.25 -11.91 -9.69
C ALA A 85 -9.42 -12.92 -8.87
N MET A 86 -8.09 -12.85 -8.94
CA MET A 86 -7.20 -13.69 -8.15
C MET A 86 -7.36 -13.48 -6.63
N PHE A 87 -7.49 -12.23 -6.18
CA PHE A 87 -7.77 -11.89 -4.78
C PHE A 87 -9.15 -12.38 -4.32
N ARG A 88 -10.17 -12.30 -5.20
CA ARG A 88 -11.52 -12.82 -4.91
C ARG A 88 -11.53 -14.33 -4.79
N ARG A 89 -10.80 -15.04 -5.66
CA ARG A 89 -10.64 -16.50 -5.62
C ARG A 89 -9.85 -16.97 -4.41
N SER A 90 -8.85 -16.20 -3.98
CA SER A 90 -8.11 -16.50 -2.76
C SER A 90 -9.00 -16.34 -1.52
N ARG A 91 -9.14 -17.42 -0.75
CA ARG A 91 -9.79 -17.44 0.57
C ARG A 91 -8.78 -17.38 1.73
N LEU A 92 -7.49 -17.56 1.44
CA LEU A 92 -6.41 -17.53 2.42
C LEU A 92 -6.07 -16.09 2.77
N LYS A 93 -6.58 -15.62 3.91
CA LYS A 93 -6.22 -14.32 4.48
C LYS A 93 -4.91 -14.47 5.22
N LEU A 94 -3.90 -13.70 4.83
CA LEU A 94 -2.72 -13.53 5.66
C LEU A 94 -3.15 -12.71 6.88
N PRO A 95 -2.87 -13.14 8.12
CA PRO A 95 -3.26 -12.37 9.28
C PRO A 95 -2.60 -10.98 9.22
N ALA A 96 -3.40 -9.95 9.44
CA ALA A 96 -3.00 -8.54 9.40
C ALA A 96 -1.97 -8.06 10.45
N PRO A 97 -1.68 -8.73 11.60
CA PRO A 97 -0.78 -8.17 12.61
C PRO A 97 0.70 -8.15 12.17
N MET A 98 1.05 -8.73 11.02
CA MET A 98 2.38 -8.56 10.42
C MET A 98 2.65 -7.13 9.91
N PHE A 99 1.61 -6.32 9.73
CA PHE A 99 1.70 -4.96 9.22
C PHE A 99 1.48 -3.94 10.34
N LYS A 100 2.57 -3.56 11.04
CA LYS A 100 2.52 -2.50 12.06
C LYS A 100 2.56 -1.14 11.39
N VAL A 101 1.44 -0.73 10.80
CA VAL A 101 1.29 0.59 10.16
C VAL A 101 1.03 1.71 11.18
N GLY A 102 1.58 1.60 12.39
CA GLY A 102 1.43 2.60 13.46
C GLY A 102 2.08 3.95 13.13
N VAL A 103 3.10 3.93 12.27
CA VAL A 103 3.92 5.11 11.93
C VAL A 103 3.19 6.18 11.10
N LEU A 104 2.11 5.83 10.39
CA LEU A 104 1.49 6.76 9.43
C LEU A 104 0.43 7.69 10.04
N LYS A 105 -0.10 7.36 11.23
CA LYS A 105 -1.07 8.20 11.93
C LYS A 105 -0.54 9.62 12.21
N ALA A 106 0.77 9.80 12.31
CA ALA A 106 1.41 11.06 12.68
C ALA A 106 1.26 12.19 11.65
N HIS A 107 0.87 11.91 10.40
CA HIS A 107 0.81 12.91 9.33
C HIS A 107 -0.58 13.07 8.68
N GLY A 108 -1.66 12.76 9.41
CA GLY A 108 -3.03 12.86 8.87
C GLY A 108 -3.33 11.81 7.79
N VAL A 109 -2.56 10.72 7.74
CA VAL A 109 -2.73 9.59 6.84
C VAL A 109 -3.07 8.37 7.69
N VAL A 110 -4.28 7.83 7.55
CA VAL A 110 -4.68 6.59 8.24
C VAL A 110 -4.64 5.47 7.23
N VAL A 111 -3.62 4.63 7.26
CA VAL A 111 -3.63 3.41 6.44
C VAL A 111 -4.37 2.33 7.23
N ALA A 112 -5.49 1.85 6.69
CA ALA A 112 -6.21 0.73 7.25
C ALA A 112 -5.32 -0.53 7.21
N PRO A 113 -5.50 -1.50 8.12
CA PRO A 113 -4.73 -2.74 8.10
C PRO A 113 -4.81 -3.38 6.71
N PRO A 114 -3.67 -3.62 6.05
CA PRO A 114 -3.67 -4.11 4.68
C PRO A 114 -4.27 -5.51 4.65
N GLN A 115 -5.24 -5.72 3.76
CA GLN A 115 -5.82 -7.05 3.55
C GLN A 115 -4.96 -7.79 2.54
N VAL A 116 -4.16 -8.73 3.03
CA VAL A 116 -3.30 -9.55 2.19
C VAL A 116 -3.93 -10.93 2.01
N ARG A 117 -4.04 -11.39 0.77
CA ARG A 117 -4.56 -12.72 0.45
C ARG A 117 -3.57 -13.51 -0.37
N ILE A 118 -3.37 -14.79 -0.05
CA ILE A 118 -2.46 -15.66 -0.80
C ILE A 118 -3.26 -16.36 -1.90
N ALA A 119 -3.01 -16.01 -3.17
CA ALA A 119 -3.48 -16.79 -4.29
C ALA A 119 -2.97 -18.23 -4.17
N ALA A 120 -3.84 -19.21 -4.44
CA ALA A 120 -3.37 -20.58 -4.61
C ALA A 120 -2.24 -20.58 -5.65
N PRO A 121 -1.19 -21.41 -5.49
CA PRO A 121 -0.15 -21.53 -6.49
C PRO A 121 -0.83 -21.85 -7.80
N SER A 122 -0.80 -20.91 -8.74
CA SER A 122 -1.17 -21.22 -10.10
C SER A 122 0.01 -22.02 -10.60
N THR A 123 -0.12 -23.33 -10.61
CA THR A 123 0.74 -24.21 -11.42
C THR A 123 0.58 -23.70 -12.85
N ALA A 124 1.47 -22.81 -13.27
CA ALA A 124 1.71 -22.58 -14.68
C ALA A 124 2.35 -23.89 -15.15
N ALA A 125 1.51 -24.75 -15.72
CA ALA A 125 1.92 -25.92 -16.47
C ALA A 125 2.62 -25.49 -17.77
#